data_AF-A0A8W8IVB9-F1
#
_entry.id   AF-A0A8W8IVB9-F1
#
_cell.length_a   1.000
_cell.length_b   1.000
_cell.length_c   1.000
_cell.angle_alpha   90.00
_cell.angle_beta   90.00
_cell.angle_gamma   90.00
#
_symmetry.space_group_name_H-M   'P 1'
#
loop_
_entity.id
_entity.type
_entity.pdbx_description
1 polymer ?
#
loop_
_entity_poly.entity_id
_entity_poly.type
_entity_poly.pdbx_seq_one_letter_code
_entity_poly.pdbx_strand_id
1 'polypeptide(L)'
;MAKEGAAINEQATNGSEQVFSKDVHIEDNDHKPEVSFDTVSGYDHTRTDQSLLPPPPMEFAAPKDDVQPPLTFTSAPVISEDTARQALVEFVSEQRCWGTGTAKSLTFEKLQPSTSYHYFLETFTEERTSKWDHEPFCGQFVDGSQNGPAPGPWEILATFKEIFKNEIQHHEVPHTAFVKVSCSSCHGSGSRTVTRNGKSCRESCPWCSGGRVSCSNCRGSGKVRCPACKGECRLKWFIKLIISWVNNVSEHVIERGVIPAYMISQSTGTLGFNEVLPRVQPVANFPVAEVNEVSHNFVGSHQFPMKRIHMQAYKIP
;
A
#
# COMPACT_ATOMS: atom_id res chain seq x y z
N MET A 1 61.32 33.97 -14.36
CA MET A 1 62.32 33.67 -13.31
C MET A 1 62.32 32.17 -13.09
N ALA A 2 63.45 31.52 -13.39
CA ALA A 2 63.76 30.14 -13.00
C ALA A 2 63.80 30.03 -11.46
N LYS A 3 63.72 28.92 -10.71
CA LYS A 3 64.14 27.50 -10.74
C LYS A 3 63.45 26.90 -9.47
N GLU A 4 63.03 25.64 -9.30
CA GLU A 4 63.69 24.32 -9.14
C GLU A 4 62.53 23.35 -8.75
N GLY A 5 62.34 22.13 -9.30
CA GLY A 5 63.07 20.87 -9.02
C GLY A 5 62.86 20.42 -7.55
N ALA A 6 62.42 19.22 -7.13
CA ALA A 6 62.27 17.87 -7.68
C ALA A 6 61.41 17.05 -6.66
N ALA A 7 60.46 16.19 -7.06
CA ALA A 7 60.55 14.72 -7.24
C ALA A 7 60.05 13.84 -6.05
N ILE A 8 59.03 13.02 -6.38
CA ILE A 8 58.66 11.65 -5.94
C ILE A 8 58.70 11.23 -4.44
N ASN A 9 57.59 10.64 -3.95
CA ASN A 9 57.55 9.20 -3.64
C ASN A 9 56.12 8.70 -3.36
N GLU A 10 55.73 7.61 -4.00
CA GLU A 10 54.60 6.76 -3.64
C GLU A 10 54.97 5.94 -2.40
N GLN A 11 54.15 5.98 -1.34
CA GLN A 11 54.04 4.85 -0.41
C GLN A 11 52.60 4.69 0.04
N ALA A 12 52.03 3.57 -0.38
CA ALA A 12 50.80 3.01 0.12
C ALA A 12 50.94 2.66 1.61
N THR A 13 49.92 3.02 2.40
CA THR A 13 49.65 2.37 3.68
C THR A 13 48.19 1.97 3.73
N ASN A 14 47.98 0.68 3.46
CA ASN A 14 46.80 -0.08 3.84
C ASN A 14 46.51 0.10 5.33
N GLY A 15 45.32 0.60 5.66
CA GLY A 15 44.76 0.62 7.00
C GLY A 15 43.32 0.12 6.95
N SER A 16 43.15 -1.18 6.76
CA SER A 16 41.87 -1.86 6.83
C SER A 16 41.41 -1.94 8.30
N GLU A 17 40.47 -1.08 8.70
CA GLU A 17 39.68 -1.29 9.92
C GLU A 17 38.71 -2.45 9.69
N GLN A 18 39.15 -3.66 10.05
CA GLN A 18 38.26 -4.81 10.22
C GLN A 18 37.43 -4.60 11.47
N VAL A 19 36.21 -4.08 11.30
CA VAL A 19 35.16 -4.18 12.32
C VAL A 19 34.75 -5.65 12.41
N PHE A 20 35.26 -6.35 13.43
CA PHE A 20 34.78 -7.66 13.85
C PHE A 20 33.35 -7.50 14.40
N SER A 21 32.36 -7.54 13.51
CA SER A 21 30.98 -7.83 13.89
C SER A 21 30.91 -9.30 14.28
N LYS A 22 30.86 -9.59 15.59
CA LYS A 22 30.45 -10.91 16.06
C LYS A 22 28.95 -11.00 15.84
N ASP A 23 28.56 -11.63 14.75
CA ASP A 23 27.21 -12.12 14.53
C ASP A 23 26.87 -13.12 15.64
N VAL A 24 26.18 -12.63 16.67
CA VAL A 24 25.48 -13.49 17.61
C VAL A 24 24.23 -13.94 16.87
N HIS A 25 24.28 -15.15 16.33
CA HIS A 25 23.08 -15.89 15.94
C HIS A 25 22.23 -16.10 17.20
N ILE A 26 21.27 -15.20 17.41
CA ILE A 26 20.16 -15.43 18.31
C ILE A 26 19.22 -16.34 17.52
N GLU A 27 19.29 -17.64 17.80
CA GLU A 27 18.25 -18.56 17.38
C GLU A 27 16.96 -18.15 18.12
N ASP A 28 16.13 -17.35 17.44
CA ASP A 28 14.74 -17.15 17.82
C ASP A 28 14.05 -18.51 17.66
N ASN A 29 13.98 -19.25 18.75
CA ASN A 29 13.21 -20.49 18.83
C ASN A 29 11.73 -20.10 18.80
N ASP A 30 11.23 -19.91 17.57
CA ASP A 30 9.92 -19.36 17.23
C ASP A 30 8.80 -20.41 17.42
N HIS A 31 8.79 -21.06 18.59
CA HIS A 31 7.61 -21.78 19.06
C HIS A 31 6.57 -20.74 19.53
N LYS A 32 5.90 -20.12 18.57
CA LYS A 32 4.74 -19.27 18.81
C LYS A 32 3.71 -20.11 19.59
N PRO A 33 3.38 -19.74 20.85
CA PRO A 33 2.45 -20.54 21.64
C PRO A 33 1.11 -20.61 20.91
N GLU A 34 0.63 -21.82 20.64
CA GLU A 34 -0.66 -22.06 20.02
C GLU A 34 -1.75 -21.62 21.01
N VAL A 35 -2.32 -20.45 20.74
CA VAL A 35 -3.43 -19.92 21.54
C VAL A 35 -4.70 -20.53 20.96
N SER A 36 -5.32 -21.44 21.70
CA SER A 36 -6.66 -21.95 21.37
C SER A 36 -7.69 -20.83 21.55
N PHE A 37 -8.46 -20.58 20.50
CA PHE A 37 -9.58 -19.64 20.46
C PHE A 37 -10.86 -20.41 20.18
N ASP A 38 -11.97 -19.96 20.74
CA ASP A 38 -13.28 -20.48 20.39
C ASP A 38 -13.65 -20.06 18.95
N THR A 39 -14.40 -20.91 18.25
CA THR A 39 -14.90 -20.59 16.92
C THR A 39 -15.96 -19.49 17.01
N VAL A 40 -15.84 -18.46 16.17
CA VAL A 40 -16.83 -17.37 16.06
C VAL A 40 -17.48 -17.45 14.68
N SER A 41 -18.81 -17.49 14.64
CA SER A 41 -19.61 -17.60 13.41
C SER A 41 -19.23 -16.51 12.40
N GLY A 42 -18.94 -16.90 11.16
CA GLY A 42 -18.50 -15.98 10.10
C GLY A 42 -16.99 -15.65 10.12
N TYR A 43 -16.27 -16.15 11.13
CA TYR A 43 -14.84 -15.96 11.34
C TYR A 43 -14.12 -17.29 11.61
N ASP A 44 -14.68 -18.40 11.14
CA ASP A 44 -14.28 -19.78 11.49
C ASP A 44 -12.81 -20.09 11.21
N HIS A 45 -12.26 -19.45 10.18
CA HIS A 45 -10.86 -19.60 9.76
C HIS A 45 -9.91 -18.59 10.40
N THR A 46 -10.41 -17.67 11.22
CA THR A 46 -9.58 -16.64 11.87
C THR A 46 -8.58 -17.29 12.81
N ARG A 47 -7.31 -16.97 12.59
CA ARG A 47 -6.17 -17.41 13.39
C ARG A 47 -5.35 -16.19 13.77
N THR A 48 -4.11 -16.39 14.22
CA THR A 48 -3.24 -15.25 14.56
C THR A 48 -2.61 -14.58 13.33
N ASP A 49 -2.63 -15.28 12.20
CA ASP A 49 -2.38 -14.80 10.85
C ASP A 49 -3.67 -14.29 10.19
N GLN A 50 -3.51 -13.52 9.11
CA GLN A 50 -4.63 -12.93 8.40
C GLN A 50 -5.36 -13.98 7.56
N SER A 51 -6.68 -14.02 7.69
CA SER A 51 -7.57 -14.89 6.95
C SER A 51 -8.49 -14.06 6.05
N LEU A 52 -8.63 -14.42 4.78
CA LEU A 52 -9.51 -13.74 3.83
C LEU A 52 -10.99 -13.99 4.14
N LEU A 53 -11.82 -12.95 4.00
CA LEU A 53 -13.26 -12.99 4.20
C LEU A 53 -13.96 -12.64 2.88
N PRO A 54 -14.38 -13.63 2.08
CA PRO A 54 -14.94 -13.37 0.76
C PRO A 54 -16.24 -12.56 0.85
N PRO A 55 -16.50 -11.62 -0.08
CA PRO A 55 -17.76 -10.89 -0.13
C PRO A 55 -18.94 -11.82 -0.40
N PRO A 56 -20.15 -11.47 0.09
CA PRO A 56 -21.36 -12.14 -0.34
C PRO A 56 -21.52 -11.96 -1.86
N PRO A 57 -22.06 -12.96 -2.58
CA PRO A 57 -22.39 -12.81 -3.99
C PRO A 57 -23.32 -11.62 -4.18
N MET A 58 -22.88 -10.60 -4.93
CA MET A 58 -23.75 -9.52 -5.37
C MET A 58 -24.15 -9.78 -6.81
N GLU A 59 -25.44 -10.03 -7.04
CA GLU A 59 -26.00 -9.97 -8.38
C GLU A 59 -26.06 -8.51 -8.81
N PHE A 60 -25.07 -8.08 -9.61
CA PHE A 60 -25.13 -6.79 -10.26
C PHE A 60 -26.02 -6.94 -11.50
N ALA A 61 -27.26 -6.47 -11.42
CA ALA A 61 -28.09 -6.35 -12.60
C ALA A 61 -27.54 -5.20 -13.46
N ALA A 62 -26.87 -5.54 -14.57
CA ALA A 62 -26.49 -4.54 -15.55
C ALA A 62 -27.75 -3.77 -16.00
N PRO A 63 -27.72 -2.43 -16.05
CA PRO A 63 -28.82 -1.66 -16.63
C PRO A 63 -29.10 -2.18 -18.04
N LYS A 64 -30.36 -2.54 -18.32
CA LYS A 64 -30.76 -3.14 -19.60
C LYS A 64 -30.75 -2.14 -20.77
N ASP A 65 -30.64 -0.84 -20.47
CA ASP A 65 -30.83 0.27 -21.40
C ASP A 65 -29.71 1.33 -21.31
N ASP A 66 -28.45 0.94 -21.06
CA ASP A 66 -27.33 1.90 -21.16
C ASP A 66 -26.96 2.11 -22.64
N VAL A 67 -27.63 3.07 -23.27
CA VAL A 67 -27.10 3.74 -24.45
C VAL A 67 -25.82 4.43 -24.00
N GLN A 68 -24.65 3.88 -24.35
CA GLN A 68 -23.37 4.56 -24.08
C GLN A 68 -23.47 5.98 -24.62
N PRO A 69 -23.17 7.00 -23.80
CA PRO A 69 -23.26 8.38 -24.24
C PRO A 69 -22.41 8.57 -25.51
N PRO A 70 -22.89 9.36 -26.49
CA PRO A 70 -22.13 9.61 -27.70
C PRO A 70 -20.73 10.13 -27.33
N LEU A 71 -19.70 9.49 -27.85
CA LEU A 71 -18.32 9.93 -27.68
C LEU A 71 -18.16 11.31 -28.34
N THR A 72 -18.23 12.41 -27.58
CA THR A 72 -17.94 13.74 -28.09
C THR A 72 -16.44 13.96 -28.15
N PHE A 73 -15.86 13.63 -29.29
CA PHE A 73 -14.47 13.96 -29.58
C PHE A 73 -14.32 15.43 -29.93
N THR A 74 -13.50 16.12 -29.15
CA THR A 74 -12.94 17.41 -29.57
C THR A 74 -11.58 17.10 -30.17
N SER A 75 -11.36 17.40 -31.45
CA SER A 75 -10.01 17.29 -32.03
C SER A 75 -9.08 18.23 -31.26
N ALA A 76 -7.95 17.72 -30.77
CA ALA A 76 -6.95 18.57 -30.14
C ALA A 76 -6.52 19.68 -31.13
N PRO A 77 -6.40 20.94 -30.68
CA PRO A 77 -5.98 22.02 -31.54
C PRO A 77 -4.58 21.74 -32.10
N VAL A 78 -4.39 21.98 -33.40
CA VAL A 78 -3.07 21.91 -34.03
C VAL A 78 -2.21 23.02 -33.43
N ILE A 79 -1.05 22.68 -32.87
CA ILE A 79 -0.12 23.67 -32.33
C ILE A 79 0.36 24.61 -33.44
N SER A 80 0.46 25.90 -33.15
CA SER A 80 1.02 26.86 -34.09
C SER A 80 2.54 26.72 -34.16
N GLU A 81 3.12 27.23 -35.24
CA GLU A 81 4.58 27.30 -35.39
C GLU A 81 5.24 28.07 -34.24
N ASP A 82 4.61 29.18 -33.81
CA ASP A 82 5.10 29.98 -32.69
C ASP A 82 5.14 29.18 -31.38
N THR A 83 4.10 28.39 -31.10
CA THR A 83 4.06 27.52 -29.92
C THR A 83 5.13 26.43 -30.01
N ALA A 84 5.28 25.77 -31.16
CA ALA A 84 6.31 24.76 -31.36
C ALA A 84 7.72 25.33 -31.21
N ARG A 85 7.95 26.54 -31.74
CA ARG A 85 9.21 27.28 -31.62
C ARG A 85 9.52 27.63 -30.17
N GLN A 86 8.53 28.15 -29.44
CA GLN A 86 8.71 28.50 -28.04
C GLN A 86 9.09 27.29 -27.19
N ALA A 87 8.39 26.15 -27.37
CA ALA A 87 8.70 24.91 -26.66
C ALA A 87 10.11 24.39 -26.98
N LEU A 88 10.54 24.47 -28.24
CA LEU A 88 11.90 24.08 -28.64
C LEU A 88 12.96 25.00 -28.02
N VAL A 89 12.72 26.31 -27.99
CA VAL A 89 13.63 27.28 -27.36
C VAL A 89 13.76 27.02 -25.87
N GLU A 90 12.65 26.74 -25.19
CA GLU A 90 12.62 26.40 -23.76
C GLU A 90 13.43 25.13 -23.49
N PHE A 91 13.16 24.05 -24.20
CA PHE A 91 13.92 22.80 -24.09
C PHE A 91 15.43 22.99 -24.32
N VAL A 92 15.80 23.75 -25.35
CA VAL A 92 17.22 24.03 -25.69
C VAL A 92 17.88 24.87 -24.60
N SER A 93 17.15 25.80 -23.98
CA SER A 93 17.69 26.67 -22.93
C SER A 93 18.03 25.95 -21.62
N GLU A 94 17.38 24.81 -21.37
CA GLU A 94 17.67 23.95 -20.21
C GLU A 94 18.96 23.14 -20.39
N GLN A 95 19.47 23.04 -21.63
CA GLN A 95 20.68 22.28 -21.92
C GLN A 95 21.94 23.11 -21.70
N ARG A 96 22.85 22.59 -20.86
CA ARG A 96 24.03 23.30 -20.32
C ARG A 96 24.96 23.94 -21.36
N CYS A 97 24.97 23.44 -22.59
CA CYS A 97 25.93 23.84 -23.63
C CYS A 97 25.29 24.16 -24.98
N TRP A 98 23.96 24.34 -25.05
CA TRP A 98 23.28 24.59 -26.32
C TRP A 98 22.97 26.08 -26.48
N GLY A 99 23.28 26.62 -27.66
CA GLY A 99 22.89 27.98 -28.02
C GLY A 99 21.44 28.01 -28.54
N THR A 100 20.63 28.97 -28.08
CA THR A 100 19.23 29.11 -28.53
C THR A 100 19.09 29.77 -29.91
N GLY A 101 20.17 30.29 -30.49
CA GLY A 101 20.15 31.00 -31.77
C GLY A 101 19.55 30.18 -32.92
N THR A 102 19.95 28.91 -33.03
CA THR A 102 19.40 27.99 -34.04
C THR A 102 17.92 27.71 -33.79
N ALA A 103 17.52 27.43 -32.54
CA ALA A 103 16.11 27.19 -32.18
C ALA A 103 15.18 28.36 -32.54
N LYS A 104 15.68 29.60 -32.40
CA LYS A 104 14.93 30.82 -32.73
C LYS A 104 14.79 31.07 -34.24
N SER A 105 15.75 30.62 -35.04
CA SER A 105 15.88 31.01 -36.46
C SER A 105 15.58 29.90 -37.46
N LEU A 106 15.48 28.65 -37.03
CA LEU A 106 15.16 27.53 -37.92
C LEU A 106 13.77 27.70 -38.57
N THR A 107 13.66 27.32 -39.83
CA THR A 107 12.40 27.33 -40.58
C THR A 107 11.71 25.98 -40.41
N PHE A 108 10.44 25.98 -39.99
CA PHE A 108 9.65 24.75 -39.97
C PHE A 108 9.12 24.46 -41.37
N GLU A 109 9.60 23.40 -42.01
CA GLU A 109 9.13 23.01 -43.35
C GLU A 109 7.72 22.40 -43.30
N LYS A 110 7.45 21.61 -42.26
CA LYS A 110 6.19 20.89 -42.10
C LYS A 110 5.93 20.59 -40.62
N LEU A 111 4.73 20.89 -40.15
CA LEU A 111 4.22 20.43 -38.86
C LEU A 111 3.19 19.33 -39.12
N GLN A 112 3.45 18.12 -38.60
CA GLN A 112 2.54 16.99 -38.72
C GLN A 112 1.94 16.67 -37.35
N PRO A 113 0.64 16.92 -37.13
CA PRO A 113 -0.01 16.47 -35.91
C PRO A 113 -0.14 14.95 -35.90
N SER A 114 0.12 14.35 -34.74
CA SER A 114 -0.20 12.95 -34.44
C SER A 114 -1.00 12.90 -33.14
N THR A 115 -1.94 11.96 -33.06
CA THR A 115 -2.73 11.71 -31.85
C THR A 115 -2.32 10.37 -31.27
N SER A 116 -2.00 10.36 -29.99
CA SER A 116 -1.95 9.16 -29.16
C SER A 116 -3.11 9.13 -28.18
N TYR A 117 -3.41 7.94 -27.69
CA TYR A 117 -4.46 7.70 -26.72
C TYR A 117 -3.87 6.99 -25.51
N HIS A 118 -4.24 7.43 -24.31
CA HIS A 118 -3.85 6.76 -23.08
C HIS A 118 -5.09 6.22 -22.37
N TYR A 119 -5.39 4.94 -22.57
CA TYR A 119 -6.53 4.31 -21.93
C TYR A 119 -6.18 3.95 -20.49
N PHE A 120 -7.03 4.32 -19.54
CA PHE A 120 -6.96 3.82 -18.16
C PHE A 120 -8.28 3.18 -17.77
N LEU A 121 -8.21 2.10 -16.99
CA LEU A 121 -9.30 1.55 -16.22
C LEU A 121 -8.90 1.50 -14.75
N GLU A 122 -9.64 2.23 -13.91
CA GLU A 122 -9.53 2.25 -12.47
C GLU A 122 -10.67 1.42 -11.88
N THR A 123 -10.38 0.55 -10.92
CA THR A 123 -11.38 -0.29 -10.25
C THR A 123 -11.14 -0.24 -8.75
N PHE A 124 -12.05 0.42 -8.06
CA PHE A 124 -12.00 0.63 -6.63
C PHE A 124 -12.67 -0.54 -5.90
N THR A 125 -11.85 -1.28 -5.15
CA THR A 125 -12.23 -2.52 -4.49
C THR A 125 -12.09 -2.46 -2.99
N GLU A 126 -12.94 -3.18 -2.29
CA GLU A 126 -12.86 -3.47 -0.85
C GLU A 126 -12.54 -4.95 -0.65
N GLU A 127 -11.51 -5.23 0.14
CA GLU A 127 -11.12 -6.56 0.60
C GLU A 127 -11.17 -6.60 2.13
N ARG A 128 -11.67 -7.68 2.71
CA ARG A 128 -11.73 -7.87 4.16
C ARG A 128 -10.92 -9.08 4.58
N THR A 129 -10.10 -8.92 5.62
CA THR A 129 -9.41 -10.01 6.30
C THR A 129 -9.63 -9.94 7.80
N SER A 130 -9.53 -11.06 8.50
CA SER A 130 -9.57 -11.13 9.96
C SER A 130 -8.33 -11.78 10.55
N LYS A 131 -7.99 -11.41 11.77
CA LYS A 131 -7.06 -12.14 12.63
C LYS A 131 -7.43 -11.96 14.10
N TRP A 132 -7.02 -12.89 14.95
CA TRP A 132 -6.96 -12.66 16.39
C TRP A 132 -5.84 -11.68 16.71
N ASP A 133 -6.19 -10.60 17.42
CA ASP A 133 -5.24 -9.60 17.91
C ASP A 133 -5.43 -9.41 19.42
N HIS A 134 -4.46 -8.75 20.06
CA HIS A 134 -4.52 -8.51 21.49
C HIS A 134 -3.86 -7.21 21.91
N GLU A 135 -4.29 -6.73 23.07
CA GLU A 135 -3.66 -5.62 23.78
C GLU A 135 -3.50 -5.92 25.28
N PRO A 136 -2.56 -5.26 25.99
CA PRO A 136 -2.48 -5.32 27.45
C PRO A 136 -3.81 -4.96 28.10
N PHE A 137 -4.30 -5.80 29.02
CA PHE A 137 -5.52 -5.50 29.75
C PHE A 137 -5.23 -4.67 31.00
N CYS A 138 -5.57 -3.38 30.92
CA CYS A 138 -5.42 -2.35 31.95
C CYS A 138 -6.77 -1.94 32.58
N GLY A 139 -7.84 -2.73 32.41
CA GLY A 139 -9.19 -2.39 32.86
C GLY A 139 -10.06 -1.70 31.80
N GLN A 140 -9.72 -1.82 30.52
CA GLN A 140 -10.56 -1.37 29.41
C GLN A 140 -11.92 -2.08 29.41
N PHE A 141 -12.89 -1.51 28.70
CA PHE A 141 -14.14 -2.20 28.41
C PHE A 141 -13.90 -3.44 27.54
N VAL A 142 -14.63 -4.52 27.82
CA VAL A 142 -14.51 -5.82 27.14
C VAL A 142 -15.89 -6.19 26.60
N ASP A 143 -16.05 -6.03 25.29
CA ASP A 143 -17.26 -6.41 24.59
C ASP A 143 -17.21 -7.87 24.15
N GLY A 144 -17.66 -8.77 25.02
CA GLY A 144 -17.61 -10.21 24.77
C GLY A 144 -18.94 -10.79 24.30
N SER A 145 -18.93 -12.11 24.06
CA SER A 145 -20.08 -12.86 23.52
C SER A 145 -21.32 -12.84 24.42
N GLN A 146 -21.17 -12.47 25.70
CA GLN A 146 -22.29 -12.24 26.61
C GLN A 146 -23.18 -11.05 26.20
N ASN A 147 -22.67 -10.14 25.36
CA ASN A 147 -23.40 -8.95 24.92
C ASN A 147 -24.18 -9.16 23.61
N GLY A 148 -24.06 -10.34 22.98
CA GLY A 148 -24.76 -10.68 21.74
C GLY A 148 -23.92 -11.54 20.79
N PRO A 149 -24.51 -12.03 19.69
CA PRO A 149 -23.76 -12.70 18.64
C PRO A 149 -22.88 -11.70 17.87
N ALA A 150 -21.66 -12.11 17.51
CA ALA A 150 -20.80 -11.29 16.65
C ALA A 150 -21.44 -11.09 15.26
N PRO A 151 -21.39 -9.88 14.69
CA PRO A 151 -21.91 -9.61 13.35
C PRO A 151 -21.03 -10.29 12.28
N GLY A 152 -21.64 -10.66 11.16
CA GLY A 152 -20.93 -11.21 10.01
C GLY A 152 -19.88 -10.22 9.44
N PRO A 153 -18.81 -10.71 8.80
CA PRO A 153 -17.72 -9.88 8.29
C PRO A 153 -18.14 -8.70 7.44
N TRP A 154 -19.22 -8.84 6.65
CA TRP A 154 -19.72 -7.82 5.71
C TRP A 154 -20.94 -7.05 6.22
N GLU A 155 -21.42 -7.35 7.43
CA GLU A 155 -22.46 -6.59 8.13
C GLU A 155 -21.86 -5.41 8.91
N ILE A 156 -20.55 -5.46 9.20
CA ILE A 156 -19.82 -4.35 9.81
C ILE A 156 -19.76 -3.20 8.80
N LEU A 157 -20.39 -2.08 9.14
CA LEU A 157 -20.39 -0.90 8.29
C LEU A 157 -19.00 -0.25 8.29
N ALA A 158 -18.48 0.02 7.09
CA ALA A 158 -17.23 0.73 6.88
C ALA A 158 -17.37 1.65 5.68
N THR A 159 -16.71 2.80 5.74
CA THR A 159 -16.71 3.81 4.68
C THR A 159 -15.28 4.20 4.35
N PHE A 160 -15.03 4.51 3.08
CA PHE A 160 -13.75 5.06 2.62
C PHE A 160 -13.78 6.59 2.67
N LYS A 161 -12.61 7.22 2.81
CA LYS A 161 -12.51 8.69 2.86
C LYS A 161 -12.65 9.34 1.48
N GLU A 162 -12.03 8.73 0.47
CA GLU A 162 -11.95 9.25 -0.89
C GLU A 162 -12.03 8.10 -1.89
N ILE A 163 -12.79 8.29 -2.97
CA ILE A 163 -12.88 7.32 -4.06
C ILE A 163 -11.53 7.21 -4.80
N PHE A 164 -11.19 6.01 -5.27
CA PHE A 164 -9.95 5.73 -6.02
C PHE A 164 -8.64 6.00 -5.26
N LYS A 165 -8.68 6.09 -3.93
CA LYS A 165 -7.48 6.19 -3.08
C LYS A 165 -7.36 4.99 -2.16
N ASN A 166 -6.14 4.46 -2.05
CA ASN A 166 -5.87 3.33 -1.19
C ASN A 166 -6.01 3.71 0.29
N GLU A 167 -6.70 2.88 1.06
CA GLU A 167 -6.90 3.08 2.50
C GLU A 167 -6.97 1.72 3.21
N ILE A 168 -6.41 1.64 4.41
CA ILE A 168 -6.55 0.46 5.28
C ILE A 168 -7.18 0.91 6.60
N GLN A 169 -8.23 0.20 7.03
CA GLN A 169 -8.95 0.44 8.27
C GLN A 169 -8.92 -0.80 9.16
N HIS A 170 -8.78 -0.60 10.47
CA HIS A 170 -8.74 -1.66 11.46
C HIS A 170 -9.93 -1.50 12.42
N HIS A 171 -10.70 -2.57 12.58
CA HIS A 171 -11.86 -2.62 13.47
C HIS A 171 -11.75 -3.80 14.44
N GLU A 172 -12.12 -3.58 15.69
CA GLU A 172 -12.43 -4.68 16.61
C GLU A 172 -13.83 -5.19 16.25
N VAL A 173 -13.97 -6.51 16.05
CA VAL A 173 -15.28 -7.13 15.76
C VAL A 173 -16.11 -7.12 17.05
N PRO A 174 -17.33 -6.55 17.03
CA PRO A 174 -18.19 -6.51 18.20
C PRO A 174 -18.45 -7.89 18.80
N HIS A 175 -18.57 -7.93 20.13
CA HIS A 175 -18.88 -9.14 20.91
C HIS A 175 -17.86 -10.29 20.81
N THR A 176 -16.64 -10.02 20.33
CA THR A 176 -15.57 -11.04 20.23
C THR A 176 -14.50 -10.90 21.32
N ALA A 177 -14.55 -9.84 22.12
CA ALA A 177 -13.49 -9.54 23.05
C ALA A 177 -13.57 -10.37 24.33
N PHE A 178 -12.42 -10.83 24.84
CA PHE A 178 -12.34 -11.49 26.13
C PHE A 178 -10.97 -11.27 26.78
N VAL A 179 -10.88 -11.50 28.09
CA VAL A 179 -9.63 -11.35 28.84
C VAL A 179 -9.02 -12.70 29.13
N LYS A 180 -7.78 -12.90 28.68
CA LYS A 180 -6.96 -14.04 29.10
C LYS A 180 -6.11 -13.65 30.30
N VAL A 181 -6.31 -14.34 31.42
CA VAL A 181 -5.69 -14.01 32.72
C VAL A 181 -4.18 -14.28 32.72
N SER A 182 -3.69 -15.18 31.86
CA SER A 182 -2.27 -15.45 31.68
C SER A 182 -1.81 -15.08 30.27
N CYS A 183 -0.94 -14.06 30.19
CA CYS A 183 -0.25 -13.72 28.95
C CYS A 183 0.56 -14.93 28.45
N SER A 184 0.28 -15.36 27.22
CA SER A 184 0.93 -16.52 26.60
C SER A 184 2.44 -16.33 26.42
N SER A 185 2.92 -15.11 26.20
CA SER A 185 4.34 -14.82 25.98
C SER A 185 5.19 -14.83 27.27
N CYS A 186 4.60 -14.59 28.44
CA CYS A 186 5.35 -14.53 29.71
C CYS A 186 4.76 -15.42 30.81
N HIS A 187 3.78 -16.25 30.47
CA HIS A 187 3.03 -17.13 31.38
C HIS A 187 2.55 -16.40 32.65
N GLY A 188 2.03 -15.18 32.47
CA GLY A 188 1.52 -14.34 33.58
C GLY A 188 2.58 -13.68 34.46
N SER A 189 3.88 -13.79 34.16
CA SER A 189 4.93 -13.16 34.98
C SER A 189 5.11 -11.66 34.76
N GLY A 190 4.53 -11.11 33.68
CA GLY A 190 4.68 -9.71 33.30
C GLY A 190 6.09 -9.30 32.85
N SER A 191 7.06 -10.21 32.88
CA SER A 191 8.47 -9.94 32.60
C SER A 191 8.91 -10.57 31.29
N ARG A 192 9.88 -9.95 30.61
CA ARG A 192 10.55 -10.54 29.47
C ARG A 192 11.41 -11.73 29.94
N THR A 193 11.31 -12.82 29.20
CA THR A 193 12.04 -14.05 29.45
C THR A 193 13.03 -14.26 28.33
N VAL A 194 14.26 -14.61 28.69
CA VAL A 194 15.35 -14.89 27.75
C VAL A 194 15.99 -16.22 28.12
N THR A 195 16.44 -16.97 27.12
CA THR A 195 17.18 -18.22 27.35
C THR A 195 18.65 -17.89 27.50
N ARG A 196 19.25 -18.25 28.64
CA ARG A 196 20.70 -18.12 28.88
C ARG A 196 21.21 -19.47 29.39
N ASN A 197 22.23 -20.01 28.74
CA ASN A 197 22.83 -21.32 29.06
C ASN A 197 21.78 -22.45 29.14
N GLY A 198 20.85 -22.49 28.18
CA GLY A 198 19.78 -23.48 28.15
C GLY A 198 18.70 -23.32 29.23
N LYS A 199 18.75 -22.27 30.05
CA LYS A 199 17.77 -21.99 31.10
C LYS A 199 16.97 -20.73 30.79
N SER A 200 15.66 -20.83 30.94
CA SER A 200 14.73 -19.72 30.83
C SER A 200 14.86 -18.80 32.05
N CYS A 201 15.21 -17.53 31.85
CA CYS A 201 15.50 -16.56 32.89
C CYS A 201 14.76 -15.23 32.64
N ARG A 202 14.27 -14.60 33.72
CA ARG A 202 13.64 -13.26 33.64
C ARG A 202 14.70 -12.17 33.57
N GLU A 203 14.64 -11.38 32.52
CA GLU A 203 15.60 -10.31 32.25
C GLU A 203 15.50 -9.19 33.30
N SER A 204 16.61 -8.88 33.95
CA SER A 204 16.68 -7.82 34.97
C SER A 204 16.68 -6.44 34.32
N CYS A 205 15.97 -5.50 34.93
CA CYS A 205 15.98 -4.11 34.49
C CYS A 205 17.37 -3.49 34.75
N PRO A 206 18.08 -3.01 33.71
CA PRO A 206 19.43 -2.47 33.88
C PRO A 206 19.44 -1.11 34.59
N TRP A 207 18.30 -0.42 34.65
CA TRP A 207 18.21 0.96 35.12
C TRP A 207 17.90 1.11 36.62
N CYS A 208 17.57 0.03 37.33
CA CYS A 208 17.01 0.17 38.68
C CYS A 208 17.56 -0.79 39.74
N SER A 209 18.70 -1.44 39.48
CA SER A 209 19.33 -2.36 40.43
C SER A 209 18.36 -3.40 41.00
N GLY A 210 17.49 -3.95 40.14
CA GLY A 210 16.47 -4.91 40.56
C GLY A 210 15.27 -4.30 41.31
N GLY A 211 14.94 -3.03 41.08
CA GLY A 211 13.77 -2.35 41.65
C GLY A 211 14.05 -1.54 42.91
N ARG A 212 15.33 -1.37 43.29
CA ARG A 212 15.74 -0.63 44.49
C ARG A 212 15.64 0.90 44.35
N VAL A 213 15.51 1.39 43.12
CA VAL A 213 15.29 2.81 42.81
C VAL A 213 14.04 2.96 41.95
N SER A 214 13.35 4.10 42.09
CA SER A 214 12.18 4.43 41.28
C SER A 214 12.53 4.36 39.79
N CYS A 215 11.75 3.62 39.03
CA CYS A 215 12.02 3.39 37.62
C CYS A 215 10.71 3.32 36.84
N SER A 216 10.52 4.29 35.94
CA SER A 216 9.36 4.36 35.05
C SER A 216 9.30 3.19 34.06
N ASN A 217 10.47 2.67 33.66
CA ASN A 217 10.54 1.62 32.66
C ASN A 217 10.05 0.26 33.17
N CYS A 218 10.43 -0.14 34.39
CA CYS A 218 9.95 -1.38 35.01
C CYS A 218 8.78 -1.19 35.98
N ARG A 219 8.41 0.07 36.29
CA ARG A 219 7.39 0.43 37.29
C ARG A 219 7.59 -0.28 38.63
N GLY A 220 8.84 -0.33 39.10
CA GLY A 220 9.21 -0.97 40.37
C GLY A 220 9.39 -2.49 40.35
N SER A 221 9.08 -3.19 39.25
CA SER A 221 9.22 -4.66 39.18
C SER A 221 10.66 -5.18 39.21
N GLY A 222 11.65 -4.30 38.94
CA GLY A 222 13.05 -4.69 38.82
C GLY A 222 13.37 -5.54 37.57
N LYS A 223 12.38 -5.80 36.71
CA LYS A 223 12.48 -6.66 35.52
C LYS A 223 12.08 -5.92 34.25
N VAL A 224 12.66 -6.31 33.12
CA VAL A 224 12.23 -5.82 31.81
C VAL A 224 10.80 -6.32 31.58
N ARG A 225 9.89 -5.41 31.19
CA ARG A 225 8.47 -5.75 31.00
C ARG A 225 8.31 -6.67 29.79
N CYS A 226 7.37 -7.61 29.87
CA CYS A 226 6.99 -8.44 28.73
C CYS A 226 6.50 -7.53 27.58
N PRO A 227 6.97 -7.69 26.34
CA PRO A 227 6.56 -6.84 25.22
C PRO A 227 5.07 -6.97 24.88
N ALA A 228 4.51 -8.18 24.98
CA ALA A 228 3.11 -8.45 24.63
C ALA A 228 2.12 -7.83 25.63
N CYS A 229 2.21 -8.18 26.92
CA CYS A 229 1.30 -7.66 27.94
C CYS A 229 1.77 -6.38 28.63
N LYS A 230 2.95 -5.87 28.25
CA LYS A 230 3.58 -4.69 28.89
C LYS A 230 3.56 -4.79 30.42
N GLY A 231 3.76 -5.96 31.01
CA GLY A 231 3.77 -6.13 32.47
C GLY A 231 2.41 -6.20 33.17
N GLU A 232 1.29 -6.12 32.44
CA GLU A 232 -0.06 -6.22 33.02
C GLU A 232 -0.50 -7.67 33.30
N CYS A 233 0.31 -8.63 32.87
CA CYS A 233 0.12 -10.08 33.01
C CYS A 233 -1.11 -10.67 32.28
N ARG A 234 -2.07 -9.82 31.91
CA ARG A 234 -3.34 -10.15 31.25
C ARG A 234 -3.42 -9.49 29.88
N LEU A 235 -4.11 -10.15 28.96
CA LEU A 235 -4.33 -9.67 27.60
C LEU A 235 -5.82 -9.63 27.30
N LYS A 236 -6.29 -8.52 26.71
CA LYS A 236 -7.58 -8.46 26.04
C LYS A 236 -7.37 -8.98 24.62
N TRP A 237 -8.01 -10.09 24.30
CA TRP A 237 -8.03 -10.67 22.95
C TRP A 237 -9.34 -10.31 22.26
N PHE A 238 -9.30 -10.17 20.94
CA PHE A 238 -10.46 -9.88 20.10
C PHE A 238 -10.16 -10.26 18.66
N ILE A 239 -11.21 -10.41 17.84
CA ILE A 239 -11.03 -10.51 16.39
C ILE A 239 -10.86 -9.10 15.84
N LYS A 240 -9.78 -8.90 15.09
CA LYS A 240 -9.51 -7.68 14.34
C LYS A 240 -9.88 -7.88 12.88
N LEU A 241 -10.83 -7.09 12.42
CA LEU A 241 -11.17 -6.95 11.01
C LEU A 241 -10.26 -5.88 10.38
N ILE A 242 -9.66 -6.23 9.25
CA ILE A 242 -8.82 -5.35 8.44
C ILE A 242 -9.55 -5.17 7.11
N ILE A 243 -9.89 -3.92 6.79
CA ILE A 243 -10.61 -3.54 5.58
C ILE A 243 -9.65 -2.76 4.69
N SER A 244 -9.38 -3.28 3.51
CA SER A 244 -8.45 -2.71 2.53
C SER A 244 -9.22 -2.18 1.33
N TRP A 245 -9.20 -0.86 1.17
CA TRP A 245 -9.69 -0.15 0.02
C TRP A 245 -8.54 0.04 -0.96
N VAL A 246 -8.67 -0.46 -2.19
CA VAL A 246 -7.59 -0.46 -3.20
C VAL A 246 -8.12 0.02 -4.53
N ASN A 247 -7.43 0.97 -5.15
CA ASN A 247 -7.60 1.33 -6.54
C ASN A 247 -6.69 0.49 -7.43
N ASN A 248 -7.30 -0.40 -8.22
CA ASN A 248 -6.59 -1.25 -9.16
C ASN A 248 -6.62 -0.55 -10.53
N VAL A 249 -5.44 -0.16 -11.03
CA VAL A 249 -5.30 0.62 -12.26
C VAL A 249 -4.65 -0.24 -13.34
N SER A 250 -5.29 -0.31 -14.51
CA SER A 250 -4.69 -0.82 -15.73
C SER A 250 -4.60 0.32 -16.74
N GLU A 251 -3.48 0.41 -17.45
CA GLU A 251 -3.24 1.45 -18.45
C GLU A 251 -2.69 0.88 -19.76
N HIS A 252 -3.00 1.53 -20.87
CA HIS A 252 -2.45 1.20 -22.19
C HIS A 252 -2.26 2.48 -23.01
N VAL A 253 -1.09 2.62 -23.60
CA VAL A 253 -0.77 3.75 -24.48
C VAL A 253 -0.78 3.28 -25.92
N ILE A 254 -1.60 3.93 -26.75
CA ILE A 254 -1.68 3.73 -28.18
C ILE A 254 -1.00 4.91 -28.86
N GLU A 255 0.20 4.67 -29.37
CA GLU A 255 0.98 5.64 -30.13
C GLU A 255 1.31 5.06 -31.49
N ARG A 256 1.12 5.85 -32.55
CA ARG A 256 1.39 5.46 -33.94
C ARG A 256 2.63 6.16 -34.51
N GLY A 257 3.21 7.09 -33.76
CA GLY A 257 4.41 7.84 -34.09
C GLY A 257 5.67 7.27 -33.45
N VAL A 258 6.68 8.13 -33.34
CA VAL A 258 8.03 7.80 -32.83
C VAL A 258 8.22 8.13 -31.35
N ILE A 259 7.15 8.61 -30.68
CA ILE A 259 7.23 9.06 -29.29
C ILE A 259 7.21 7.84 -28.37
N PRO A 260 8.18 7.68 -27.46
CA PRO A 260 8.16 6.59 -26.49
C PRO A 260 6.93 6.66 -25.58
N ALA A 261 6.31 5.51 -25.30
CA ALA A 261 5.11 5.43 -24.46
C ALA A 261 5.26 6.08 -23.08
N TYR A 262 6.45 6.03 -22.47
CA TYR A 262 6.70 6.64 -21.15
C TYR A 262 6.64 8.18 -21.16
N MET A 263 6.92 8.82 -22.31
CA MET A 263 6.80 10.27 -22.43
C MET A 263 5.32 10.67 -22.52
N ILE A 264 4.51 9.83 -23.16
CA ILE A 264 3.07 10.05 -23.33
C ILE A 264 2.36 9.86 -21.98
N SER A 265 2.71 8.82 -21.23
CA SER A 265 2.08 8.55 -19.93
C SER A 265 2.34 9.63 -18.88
N GLN A 266 3.41 10.41 -19.04
CA GLN A 266 3.76 11.53 -18.17
C GLN A 266 3.22 12.88 -18.65
N SER A 267 2.67 12.93 -19.86
CA SER A 267 2.18 14.17 -20.48
C SER A 267 0.73 14.49 -20.08
N THR A 268 0.37 15.76 -20.10
CA THR A 268 -1.02 16.20 -19.89
C THR A 268 -1.77 16.17 -21.22
N GLY A 269 -2.80 15.31 -21.33
CA GLY A 269 -3.66 15.19 -22.51
C GLY A 269 -4.95 16.02 -22.43
N THR A 270 -5.70 16.06 -23.53
CA THR A 270 -7.05 16.65 -23.54
C THR A 270 -8.04 15.54 -23.27
N LEU A 271 -8.77 15.60 -22.16
CA LEU A 271 -9.71 14.56 -21.78
C LEU A 271 -10.74 14.30 -22.90
N GLY A 272 -10.56 13.21 -23.64
CA GLY A 272 -11.43 12.81 -24.73
C GLY A 272 -12.64 12.04 -24.25
N PHE A 273 -12.49 11.27 -23.18
CA PHE A 273 -13.58 10.50 -22.58
C PHE A 273 -13.31 10.18 -21.09
N ASN A 274 -14.34 10.28 -20.25
CA ASN A 274 -14.29 9.93 -18.83
C ASN A 274 -15.68 9.52 -18.34
N GLU A 275 -15.77 8.38 -17.67
CA GLU A 275 -16.99 7.93 -17.04
C GLU A 275 -16.66 7.26 -15.70
N VAL A 276 -17.50 7.47 -14.69
CA VAL A 276 -17.38 6.90 -13.35
C VAL A 276 -18.71 6.24 -12.99
N LEU A 277 -18.72 4.91 -12.89
CA LEU A 277 -19.92 4.10 -12.64
C LEU A 277 -19.63 3.01 -11.61
N PRO A 278 -20.65 2.47 -10.91
CA PRO A 278 -20.44 1.29 -10.05
C PRO A 278 -19.84 0.11 -10.81
N ARG A 279 -20.24 -0.05 -12.08
CA ARG A 279 -19.63 -0.96 -13.06
C ARG A 279 -19.61 -0.28 -14.41
N VAL A 280 -18.45 -0.27 -15.06
CA VAL A 280 -18.33 0.23 -16.43
C VAL A 280 -18.54 -0.90 -17.43
N GLN A 281 -19.12 -0.58 -18.59
CA GLN A 281 -19.11 -1.48 -19.74
C GLN A 281 -17.85 -1.25 -20.58
N PRO A 282 -17.40 -2.25 -21.37
CA PRO A 282 -16.38 -2.01 -22.39
C PRO A 282 -16.81 -0.86 -23.31
N VAL A 283 -15.88 0.03 -23.64
CA VAL A 283 -16.12 1.08 -24.62
C VAL A 283 -16.41 0.44 -25.97
N ALA A 284 -17.54 0.79 -26.58
CA ALA A 284 -17.90 0.39 -27.93
C ALA A 284 -17.85 1.61 -28.88
N ASN A 285 -17.57 1.35 -30.15
CA ASN A 285 -17.59 2.36 -31.22
C ASN A 285 -16.55 3.49 -31.08
N PHE A 286 -15.46 3.27 -30.35
CA PHE A 286 -14.33 4.19 -30.37
C PHE A 286 -13.70 4.19 -31.79
N PRO A 287 -13.32 5.36 -32.36
CA PRO A 287 -12.78 5.46 -33.72
C PRO A 287 -11.52 4.60 -33.96
N VAL A 288 -10.75 4.38 -32.90
CA VAL A 288 -9.59 3.47 -32.89
C VAL A 288 -10.01 2.10 -32.38
N ALA A 289 -10.00 1.10 -33.26
CA ALA A 289 -10.38 -0.28 -32.95
C ALA A 289 -9.62 -0.87 -31.75
N GLU A 290 -8.33 -0.56 -31.61
CA GLU A 290 -7.48 -1.03 -30.52
C GLU A 290 -7.98 -0.56 -29.15
N VAL A 291 -8.58 0.64 -29.03
CA VAL A 291 -9.17 1.09 -27.77
C VAL A 291 -10.35 0.22 -27.36
N ASN A 292 -11.20 -0.17 -28.31
CA ASN A 292 -12.35 -1.03 -28.03
C ASN A 292 -11.87 -2.42 -27.54
N GLU A 293 -10.83 -2.97 -28.19
CA GLU A 293 -10.23 -4.26 -27.80
C GLU A 293 -9.61 -4.20 -26.40
N VAL A 294 -8.79 -3.18 -26.13
CA VAL A 294 -8.15 -2.97 -24.82
C VAL A 294 -9.20 -2.77 -23.74
N SER A 295 -10.24 -1.97 -24.00
CA SER A 295 -11.32 -1.76 -23.05
C SER A 295 -12.05 -3.07 -22.71
N HIS A 296 -12.34 -3.89 -23.71
CA HIS A 296 -12.95 -5.21 -23.49
C HIS A 296 -12.08 -6.13 -22.63
N ASN A 297 -10.77 -6.15 -22.89
CA ASN A 297 -9.80 -6.95 -22.13
C ASN A 297 -9.64 -6.45 -20.68
N PHE A 298 -9.58 -5.14 -20.48
CA PHE A 298 -9.44 -4.54 -19.15
C PHE A 298 -10.70 -4.78 -18.31
N VAL A 299 -11.90 -4.55 -18.86
CA VAL A 299 -13.15 -4.83 -18.14
C VAL A 299 -13.29 -6.34 -17.83
N GLY A 300 -12.87 -7.22 -18.74
CA GLY A 300 -12.87 -8.66 -18.53
C GLY A 300 -11.92 -9.14 -17.42
N SER A 301 -10.76 -8.48 -17.26
CA SER A 301 -9.78 -8.82 -16.22
C SER A 301 -10.10 -8.19 -14.85
N HIS A 302 -10.87 -7.10 -14.81
CA HIS A 302 -11.22 -6.37 -13.59
C HIS A 302 -12.46 -6.95 -12.86
N GLN A 303 -12.54 -8.28 -12.68
CA GLN A 303 -13.70 -8.96 -12.06
C GLN A 303 -13.53 -9.30 -10.56
N PHE A 304 -12.31 -9.20 -10.02
CA PHE A 304 -11.94 -9.35 -8.60
C PHE A 304 -12.90 -10.18 -7.71
N PRO A 305 -12.99 -11.52 -7.88
CA PRO A 305 -14.01 -12.35 -7.22
C PRO A 305 -13.92 -12.38 -5.68
N MET A 306 -12.73 -12.15 -5.13
CA MET A 306 -12.49 -12.10 -3.67
C MET A 306 -12.62 -10.69 -3.09
N LYS A 307 -13.01 -9.70 -3.90
CA LYS A 307 -13.16 -8.31 -3.48
C LYS A 307 -14.53 -7.77 -3.88
N ARG A 308 -15.05 -6.84 -3.09
CA ARG A 308 -16.24 -6.08 -3.45
C ARG A 308 -15.83 -4.90 -4.31
N ILE A 309 -16.33 -4.80 -5.54
CA ILE A 309 -16.13 -3.63 -6.39
C ILE A 309 -17.17 -2.57 -6.02
N HIS A 310 -16.70 -1.36 -5.72
CA HIS A 310 -17.55 -0.21 -5.38
C HIS A 310 -17.79 0.68 -6.58
N MET A 311 -16.72 1.04 -7.27
CA MET A 311 -16.75 1.95 -8.41
C MET A 311 -15.67 1.58 -9.41
N GLN A 312 -15.94 1.87 -10.68
CA GLN A 312 -14.99 1.79 -11.77
C GLN A 312 -15.00 3.12 -12.52
N ALA A 313 -13.86 3.48 -13.08
CA ALA A 313 -13.75 4.63 -13.96
C ALA A 313 -12.83 4.28 -15.10
N TYR A 314 -13.16 4.71 -16.30
CA TYR A 314 -12.18 4.75 -17.38
C TYR A 314 -11.96 6.18 -17.82
N LYS A 315 -10.75 6.45 -18.32
CA LYS A 315 -10.38 7.75 -18.89
C LYS A 315 -9.52 7.55 -20.11
N ILE A 316 -9.72 8.40 -21.10
CA ILE A 316 -8.95 8.45 -22.35
C ILE A 316 -8.59 9.93 -22.59
N PRO A 317 -7.42 10.38 -22.10
CA PRO A 317 -6.84 11.68 -22.40
C PRO A 317 -6.29 11.77 -23.84
#